data_AF-A0A7K1BKV4-F1
#
_entry.id   AF-A0A7K1BKV4-F1
#
_cell.length_a   1.000
_cell.length_b   1.000
_cell.length_c   1.000
_cell.angle_alpha   90.00
_cell.angle_beta   90.00
_cell.angle_gamma   90.00
#
_symmetry.space_group_name_H-M   'P 1'
#
loop_
_entity.id
_entity.type
_entity.pdbx_description
1 polymer ?
#
loop_
_entity_poly.entity_id
_entity_poly.type
_entity_poly.pdbx_seq_one_letter_code
_entity_poly.pdbx_strand_id
1 'polypeptide(L)'
;RGFVFPQADDGWVQVELASNFRNARPIAQVLRRGLGGAPSPLYSPEGLGVHFHPATDIDNVAAVVEAELERIIEDELRDPARIGIVTIHGNDRDELRRRLELVAWEDRGDGAVVCETFRRAKGLEFDTVILVAPKAQDAAEVTPLYIGVSRAVSELVVVGSPEVADRLGID
;
A
#
# COMPACT_ATOMS: atom_id res chain seq x y z
N ARG A 1 -20.34 19.90 -6.21
CA ARG A 1 -21.80 19.67 -6.08
C ARG A 1 -21.96 18.44 -5.19
N GLY A 2 -22.39 18.65 -3.95
CA GLY A 2 -22.34 17.65 -2.88
C GLY A 2 -23.48 16.65 -3.03
N PHE A 3 -23.13 15.37 -3.05
CA PHE A 3 -24.07 14.30 -2.79
C PHE A 3 -24.56 14.48 -1.35
N VAL A 4 -25.86 14.73 -1.18
CA VAL A 4 -26.49 14.77 0.13
C VAL A 4 -26.84 13.34 0.49
N PHE A 5 -26.32 12.86 1.60
CA PHE A 5 -26.61 11.51 2.06
C PHE A 5 -28.11 11.40 2.38
N PRO A 6 -28.81 10.40 1.81
CA PRO A 6 -30.22 10.17 2.11
C PRO A 6 -30.40 9.92 3.60
N GLN A 7 -31.42 10.52 4.19
CA GLN A 7 -31.75 10.34 5.60
C GLN A 7 -32.57 9.05 5.78
N ALA A 8 -32.62 8.52 7.00
CA ALA A 8 -33.33 7.26 7.28
C ALA A 8 -34.85 7.35 6.96
N ASP A 9 -35.40 8.56 7.00
CA ASP A 9 -36.76 8.96 6.67
C ASP A 9 -37.05 9.01 5.15
N ASP A 10 -36.02 8.98 4.29
CA ASP A 10 -36.17 8.87 2.83
C ASP A 10 -36.49 7.43 2.35
N GLY A 11 -36.72 6.51 3.28
CA GLY A 11 -36.99 5.09 2.99
C GLY A 11 -35.76 4.26 2.63
N TRP A 12 -34.55 4.78 2.90
CA TRP A 12 -33.29 4.09 2.67
C TRP A 12 -32.74 3.49 3.96
N VAL A 13 -32.17 2.30 3.85
CA VAL A 13 -31.44 1.66 4.94
C VAL A 13 -29.95 1.70 4.61
N GLN A 14 -29.18 2.41 5.43
CA GLN A 14 -27.72 2.38 5.38
C GLN A 14 -27.21 1.19 6.19
N VAL A 15 -26.44 0.33 5.54
CA VAL A 15 -25.72 -0.77 6.19
C VAL A 15 -24.23 -0.50 6.04
N GLU A 16 -23.56 -0.25 7.15
CA GLU A 16 -22.11 -0.10 7.17
C GLU A 16 -21.43 -1.47 7.20
N LEU A 17 -20.48 -1.69 6.27
CA LEU A 17 -19.61 -2.86 6.31
C LEU A 17 -18.48 -2.59 7.32
N ALA A 18 -18.67 -3.09 8.55
CA ALA A 18 -17.82 -2.75 9.69
C ALA A 18 -16.55 -3.61 9.86
N SER A 19 -16.24 -4.52 8.93
CA SER A 19 -15.15 -5.49 9.10
C SER A 19 -14.26 -5.64 7.86
N ASN A 20 -12.94 -5.65 8.08
CA ASN A 20 -11.93 -5.86 7.05
C ASN A 20 -11.56 -7.35 6.93
N PHE A 21 -11.87 -7.96 5.78
CA PHE A 21 -11.52 -9.34 5.42
C PHE A 21 -10.47 -9.43 4.31
N ARG A 22 -9.94 -8.28 3.86
CA ARG A 22 -9.07 -8.18 2.68
C ARG A 22 -7.61 -8.42 3.04
N ASN A 23 -7.15 -7.80 4.12
CA ASN A 23 -5.73 -7.75 4.46
C ASN A 23 -5.42 -8.73 5.60
N ALA A 24 -4.19 -9.22 5.64
CA ALA A 24 -3.66 -9.95 6.79
C ALA A 24 -3.75 -9.10 8.06
N ARG A 25 -3.83 -9.79 9.21
CA ARG A 25 -4.10 -9.18 10.51
C ARG A 25 -3.12 -8.04 10.86
N PRO A 26 -1.79 -8.14 10.64
CA PRO A 26 -0.85 -7.05 10.91
C PRO A 26 -1.11 -5.81 10.06
N ILE A 27 -1.43 -5.98 8.77
CA ILE A 27 -1.74 -4.87 7.86
C ILE A 27 -3.04 -4.18 8.27
N ALA A 28 -4.06 -4.96 8.66
CA ALA A 28 -5.30 -4.40 9.20
C ALA A 28 -5.08 -3.62 10.50
N GLN A 29 -4.10 -4.00 11.32
CA GLN A 29 -3.72 -3.24 12.51
C GLN A 29 -3.06 -1.91 12.17
N VAL A 30 -2.18 -1.87 11.15
CA VAL A 30 -1.60 -0.63 10.61
C VAL A 30 -2.71 0.31 10.14
N LEU A 31 -3.65 -0.20 9.31
CA LEU A 31 -4.81 0.58 8.84
C LEU A 31 -5.63 1.14 10.01
N ARG A 32 -5.89 0.34 11.04
CA ARG A 32 -6.71 0.74 12.19
C ARG A 32 -6.01 1.79 13.06
N ARG A 33 -4.76 1.53 13.46
CA ARG A 33 -4.02 2.39 14.40
C ARG A 33 -3.57 3.69 13.74
N GLY A 34 -2.97 3.59 12.57
CA GLY A 34 -2.41 4.73 11.87
C GLY A 34 -3.46 5.53 11.12
N LEU A 35 -4.48 4.88 10.52
CA LEU A 35 -5.22 5.50 9.43
C LEU A 35 -6.75 5.46 9.57
N GLY A 36 -7.27 5.01 10.73
CA GLY A 36 -8.72 4.98 11.01
C GLY A 36 -9.48 3.89 10.26
N GLY A 37 -8.81 2.83 9.82
CA GLY A 37 -9.44 1.70 9.14
C GLY A 37 -10.34 0.85 10.04
N ALA A 38 -11.28 0.13 9.41
CA ALA A 38 -12.18 -0.80 10.07
C ALA A 38 -11.41 -1.95 10.76
N PRO A 39 -11.92 -2.49 11.88
CA PRO A 39 -11.30 -3.63 12.55
C PRO A 39 -11.32 -4.88 11.64
N SER A 40 -10.30 -5.72 11.81
CA SER A 40 -10.26 -7.07 11.23
C SER A 40 -10.81 -8.09 12.24
N PRO A 41 -11.45 -9.17 11.78
CA PRO A 41 -11.88 -10.29 12.62
C PRO A 41 -10.72 -10.93 13.40
N LEU A 42 -11.03 -11.53 14.55
CA LEU A 42 -10.06 -12.23 15.41
C LEU A 42 -9.29 -13.36 14.69
N TYR A 43 -9.86 -13.94 13.64
CA TYR A 43 -9.31 -15.12 12.93
C TYR A 43 -8.75 -14.78 11.53
N SER A 44 -8.39 -13.52 11.25
CA SER A 44 -7.68 -13.20 10.00
C SER A 44 -6.28 -13.83 9.98
N PRO A 45 -5.81 -14.29 8.81
CA PRO A 45 -4.47 -14.87 8.67
C PRO A 45 -3.39 -13.87 9.08
N GLU A 46 -2.25 -14.38 9.61
CA GLU A 46 -1.13 -13.53 10.02
C GLU A 46 -0.42 -12.84 8.85
N GLY A 47 -0.46 -13.42 7.64
CA GLY A 47 0.27 -12.90 6.49
C GLY A 47 1.78 -13.10 6.61
N LEU A 48 2.53 -12.48 5.71
CA LEU A 48 4.01 -12.52 5.69
C LEU A 48 4.62 -11.40 6.55
N GLY A 49 3.86 -10.35 6.84
CA GLY A 49 4.24 -9.32 7.81
C GLY A 49 4.14 -7.89 7.31
N VAL A 50 4.65 -6.99 8.15
CA VAL A 50 4.84 -5.56 7.84
C VAL A 50 6.31 -5.25 8.08
N HIS A 51 6.98 -4.71 7.07
CA HIS A 51 8.40 -4.35 7.11
C HIS A 51 8.56 -2.86 6.86
N PHE A 52 9.55 -2.23 7.51
CA PHE A 52 9.89 -0.83 7.30
C PHE A 52 11.37 -0.67 6.96
N HIS A 53 11.63 0.13 5.93
CA HIS A 53 12.96 0.53 5.51
C HIS A 53 13.04 2.05 5.43
N PRO A 54 13.91 2.70 6.22
CA PRO A 54 14.04 4.14 6.18
C PRO A 54 14.75 4.59 4.88
N ALA A 55 14.07 5.43 4.10
CA ALA A 55 14.65 6.06 2.92
C ALA A 55 13.97 7.41 2.65
N THR A 56 14.77 8.47 2.47
CA THR A 56 14.25 9.86 2.36
C THR A 56 14.59 10.55 1.03
N ASP A 57 15.35 9.88 0.16
CA ASP A 57 15.67 10.32 -1.19
C ASP A 57 15.49 9.17 -2.19
N ILE A 58 15.37 9.53 -3.47
CA ILE A 58 15.01 8.57 -4.51
C ILE A 58 16.10 7.55 -4.83
N ASP A 59 17.37 7.86 -4.53
CA ASP A 59 18.48 6.93 -4.75
C ASP A 59 18.41 5.80 -3.72
N ASN A 60 18.23 6.15 -2.44
CA ASN A 60 18.04 5.18 -1.36
C ASN A 60 16.72 4.40 -1.51
N VAL A 61 15.63 5.06 -1.92
CA VAL A 61 14.36 4.37 -2.21
C VAL A 61 14.55 3.33 -3.30
N ALA A 62 15.18 3.68 -4.43
CA ALA A 62 15.38 2.75 -5.53
C ALA A 62 16.21 1.53 -5.11
N ALA A 63 17.31 1.74 -4.38
CA ALA A 63 18.16 0.65 -3.89
C ALA A 63 17.42 -0.30 -2.93
N VAL A 64 16.60 0.24 -2.02
CA VAL A 64 15.79 -0.58 -1.11
C VAL A 64 14.71 -1.35 -1.88
N VAL A 65 14.01 -0.69 -2.80
CA VAL A 65 12.98 -1.36 -3.62
C VAL A 65 13.59 -2.48 -4.46
N GLU A 66 14.76 -2.25 -5.06
CA GLU A 66 15.49 -3.27 -5.82
C GLU A 66 15.85 -4.49 -4.95
N ALA A 67 16.44 -4.26 -3.77
CA ALA A 67 16.78 -5.34 -2.84
C ALA A 67 15.55 -6.14 -2.36
N GLU A 68 14.44 -5.45 -2.12
CA GLU A 68 13.18 -6.12 -1.75
C GLU A 68 12.59 -6.92 -2.92
N LEU A 69 12.68 -6.40 -4.16
CA LEU A 69 12.27 -7.17 -5.33
C LEU A 69 13.14 -8.41 -5.53
N GLU A 70 14.47 -8.31 -5.36
CA GLU A 70 15.39 -9.45 -5.40
C GLU A 70 15.00 -10.50 -4.35
N ARG A 71 14.82 -10.10 -3.08
CA ARG A 71 14.34 -11.01 -2.02
C ARG A 71 13.03 -11.71 -2.40
N ILE A 72 12.04 -10.93 -2.84
CA ILE A 72 10.69 -11.45 -3.09
C ILE A 72 10.65 -12.38 -4.31
N ILE A 73 11.33 -11.98 -5.39
CA ILE A 73 11.24 -12.65 -6.69
C ILE A 73 12.28 -13.77 -6.81
N GLU A 74 13.51 -13.52 -6.40
CA GLU A 74 14.63 -14.45 -6.62
C GLU A 74 14.79 -15.42 -5.45
N ASP A 75 14.83 -14.91 -4.21
CA ASP A 75 15.03 -15.77 -3.04
C ASP A 75 13.75 -16.55 -2.66
N GLU A 76 12.61 -15.87 -2.69
CA GLU A 76 11.32 -16.46 -2.29
C GLU A 76 10.52 -17.01 -3.45
N LEU A 77 10.98 -16.82 -4.69
CA LEU A 77 10.38 -17.33 -5.92
C LEU A 77 8.89 -16.94 -6.08
N ARG A 78 8.52 -15.73 -5.63
CA ARG A 78 7.14 -15.24 -5.72
C ARG A 78 6.89 -14.58 -7.07
N ASP A 79 5.64 -14.73 -7.54
CA ASP A 79 5.19 -14.23 -8.82
C ASP A 79 5.23 -12.68 -8.85
N PRO A 80 6.06 -12.06 -9.73
CA PRO A 80 6.17 -10.61 -9.83
C PRO A 80 4.84 -9.90 -10.13
N ALA A 81 3.92 -10.57 -10.83
CA ALA A 81 2.61 -10.02 -11.18
C ALA A 81 1.71 -9.79 -9.94
N ARG A 82 2.08 -10.37 -8.79
CA ARG A 82 1.39 -10.19 -7.52
C ARG A 82 2.03 -9.15 -6.61
N ILE A 83 3.02 -8.42 -7.10
CA ILE A 83 3.72 -7.34 -6.40
C ILE A 83 3.26 -6.00 -6.99
N GLY A 84 2.85 -5.09 -6.10
CA GLY A 84 2.51 -3.72 -6.47
C GLY A 84 3.38 -2.72 -5.73
N ILE A 85 4.05 -1.83 -6.46
CA ILE A 85 4.72 -0.67 -5.87
C ILE A 85 3.74 0.51 -5.92
N VAL A 86 3.42 1.07 -4.76
CA VAL A 86 2.49 2.20 -4.66
C VAL A 86 3.21 3.43 -4.14
N THR A 87 3.24 4.50 -4.92
CA THR A 87 3.88 5.75 -4.52
C THR A 87 2.85 6.82 -4.13
N ILE A 88 3.25 7.74 -3.25
CA ILE A 88 2.46 8.95 -2.96
C ILE A 88 2.55 9.94 -4.12
N HIS A 89 3.76 10.14 -4.67
CA HIS A 89 4.05 11.14 -5.70
C HIS A 89 4.30 10.53 -7.07
N GLY A 90 3.88 11.25 -8.12
CA GLY A 90 4.10 10.84 -9.51
C GLY A 90 5.57 10.79 -9.91
N ASN A 91 6.37 11.77 -9.44
CA ASN A 91 7.80 11.83 -9.75
C ASN A 91 8.55 10.59 -9.22
N ASP A 92 8.22 10.13 -8.00
CA ASP A 92 8.85 8.94 -7.41
C ASP A 92 8.47 7.69 -8.22
N ARG A 93 7.22 7.57 -8.68
CA ARG A 93 6.79 6.49 -9.57
C ARG A 93 7.55 6.53 -10.90
N ASP A 94 7.61 7.70 -11.54
CA ASP A 94 8.23 7.83 -12.86
C ASP A 94 9.72 7.48 -12.79
N GLU A 95 10.39 7.90 -11.72
CA GLU A 95 11.79 7.59 -11.50
C GLU A 95 12.02 6.10 -11.17
N LEU A 96 11.17 5.49 -10.34
CA LEU A 96 11.25 4.06 -10.05
C LEU A 96 10.99 3.20 -11.28
N ARG A 97 9.96 3.52 -12.08
CA ARG A 97 9.69 2.83 -13.36
C ARG A 97 10.89 2.88 -14.29
N ARG A 98 11.52 4.06 -14.40
CA ARG A 98 12.68 4.26 -15.26
C ARG A 98 13.91 3.48 -14.79
N ARG A 99 14.14 3.41 -13.47
CA ARG A 99 15.34 2.78 -12.89
C ARG A 99 15.25 1.27 -12.79
N LEU A 100 14.07 0.76 -12.46
CA LEU A 100 13.83 -0.64 -12.10
C LEU A 100 12.96 -1.38 -13.13
N GLU A 101 12.80 -0.80 -14.33
CA GLU A 101 12.04 -1.37 -15.46
C GLU A 101 10.59 -1.76 -15.09
N LEU A 102 9.98 -1.03 -14.16
CA LEU A 102 8.62 -1.30 -13.67
C LEU A 102 7.58 -0.76 -14.64
N VAL A 103 6.40 -1.38 -14.65
CA VAL A 103 5.36 -1.08 -15.65
C VAL A 103 4.14 -0.37 -15.08
N ALA A 104 3.36 0.23 -15.97
CA ALA A 104 2.00 0.66 -15.66
C ALA A 104 1.05 -0.52 -15.55
N TRP A 105 -0.09 -0.31 -14.87
CA TRP A 105 -1.11 -1.36 -14.73
C TRP A 105 -1.66 -1.87 -16.06
N GLU A 106 -1.78 -0.99 -17.05
CA GLU A 106 -2.25 -1.31 -18.41
C GLU A 106 -1.24 -2.16 -19.19
N ASP A 107 0.05 -2.00 -18.90
CA ASP A 107 1.14 -2.69 -19.57
C ASP A 107 1.55 -3.98 -18.82
N ARG A 108 0.75 -4.42 -17.85
CA ARG A 108 1.06 -5.63 -17.08
C ARG A 108 1.01 -6.85 -17.99
N GLY A 109 2.14 -7.55 -18.06
CA GLY A 109 2.26 -8.88 -18.64
C GLY A 109 2.68 -9.89 -17.58
N ASP A 110 2.87 -11.15 -18.01
CA ASP A 110 3.42 -12.18 -17.13
C ASP A 110 4.81 -11.77 -16.64
N GLY A 111 5.01 -11.81 -15.32
CA GLY A 111 6.30 -11.48 -14.69
C GLY A 111 6.62 -10.00 -14.56
N ALA A 112 5.69 -9.08 -14.82
CA ALA A 112 5.92 -7.64 -14.66
C ALA A 112 5.45 -7.11 -13.30
N VAL A 113 6.29 -6.31 -12.63
CA VAL A 113 5.93 -5.60 -11.40
C VAL A 113 5.27 -4.27 -11.73
N VAL A 114 4.07 -4.05 -11.18
CA VAL A 114 3.31 -2.81 -11.41
C VAL A 114 3.77 -1.74 -10.43
N CYS A 115 4.08 -0.55 -10.93
CA CYS A 115 4.38 0.63 -10.11
C CYS A 115 3.40 1.75 -10.41
N GLU A 116 2.58 2.17 -9.46
CA GLU A 116 1.53 3.18 -9.65
C GLU A 116 1.47 4.20 -8.51
N THR A 117 0.89 5.37 -8.78
CA THR A 117 0.52 6.28 -7.68
C THR A 117 -0.69 5.74 -6.93
N PHE A 118 -0.87 6.13 -5.67
CA PHE A 118 -2.05 5.74 -4.86
C PHE A 118 -3.39 5.98 -5.58
N ARG A 119 -3.50 7.05 -6.38
CA ARG A 119 -4.74 7.39 -7.13
C ARG A 119 -5.09 6.31 -8.16
N ARG A 120 -4.07 5.76 -8.84
CA ARG A 120 -4.22 4.75 -9.89
C ARG A 120 -4.27 3.34 -9.32
N ALA A 121 -3.65 3.13 -8.15
CA ALA A 121 -3.74 1.87 -7.40
C ALA A 121 -5.12 1.63 -6.76
N LYS A 122 -6.00 2.66 -6.68
CA LYS A 122 -7.32 2.51 -6.09
C LYS A 122 -8.14 1.46 -6.85
N GLY A 123 -8.59 0.43 -6.14
CA GLY A 123 -9.34 -0.69 -6.70
C GLY A 123 -8.47 -1.86 -7.16
N LEU A 124 -7.14 -1.73 -7.11
CA LEU A 124 -6.20 -2.82 -7.34
C LEU A 124 -5.88 -3.53 -6.03
N GLU A 125 -5.44 -4.78 -6.10
CA GLU A 125 -5.01 -5.57 -4.94
C GLU A 125 -3.80 -6.40 -5.36
N PHE A 126 -2.84 -6.54 -4.45
CA PHE A 126 -1.61 -7.27 -4.66
C PHE A 126 -1.32 -8.13 -3.42
N ASP A 127 -0.70 -9.30 -3.61
CA ASP A 127 -0.29 -10.14 -2.49
C ASP A 127 0.73 -9.39 -1.63
N THR A 128 1.67 -8.70 -2.28
CA THR A 128 2.65 -7.81 -1.65
C THR A 128 2.53 -6.39 -2.19
N VAL A 129 2.56 -5.40 -1.30
CA VAL A 129 2.73 -4.00 -1.68
C VAL A 129 3.98 -3.41 -1.07
N ILE A 130 4.75 -2.72 -1.91
CA ILE A 130 5.82 -1.83 -1.48
C ILE A 130 5.29 -0.40 -1.54
N LEU A 131 4.99 0.19 -0.39
CA LEU A 131 4.52 1.57 -0.24
C LEU A 131 5.73 2.51 -0.17
N VAL A 132 5.81 3.46 -1.11
CA VAL A 132 6.89 4.45 -1.21
C VAL A 132 6.39 5.83 -0.77
N ALA A 133 6.93 6.31 0.36
CA ALA A 133 6.58 7.58 0.98
C ALA A 133 7.82 8.24 1.64
N PRO A 134 8.77 8.74 0.84
CA PRO A 134 10.09 9.15 1.34
C PRO A 134 10.10 10.49 2.09
N LYS A 135 9.04 11.29 1.99
CA LYS A 135 9.06 12.66 2.53
C LYS A 135 8.38 12.70 3.89
N ALA A 136 8.97 13.39 4.85
CA ALA A 136 8.39 13.56 6.19
C ALA A 136 6.94 14.06 6.16
N GLN A 137 6.59 14.98 5.24
CA GLN A 137 5.23 15.47 5.09
C GLN A 137 4.21 14.42 4.62
N ASP A 138 4.66 13.30 4.03
CA ASP A 138 3.77 12.23 3.57
C ASP A 138 3.05 11.58 4.77
N ALA A 139 3.60 11.68 5.99
CA ALA A 139 2.95 11.25 7.22
C ALA A 139 1.60 11.96 7.49
N ALA A 140 1.41 13.18 6.97
CA ALA A 140 0.14 13.90 7.10
C ALA A 140 -0.92 13.44 6.08
N GLU A 141 -0.52 12.72 5.03
CA GLU A 141 -1.36 12.33 3.90
C GLU A 141 -2.13 11.04 4.18
N VAL A 142 -3.12 11.12 5.08
CA VAL A 142 -3.89 9.95 5.57
C VAL A 142 -4.57 9.18 4.43
N THR A 143 -5.17 9.88 3.46
CA THR A 143 -5.89 9.22 2.36
C THR A 143 -4.93 8.48 1.41
N PRO A 144 -3.84 9.10 0.92
CA PRO A 144 -2.81 8.38 0.16
C PRO A 144 -2.23 7.16 0.88
N LEU A 145 -1.84 7.31 2.16
CA LEU A 145 -1.32 6.21 2.97
C LEU A 145 -2.35 5.08 3.11
N TYR A 146 -3.61 5.42 3.40
CA TYR A 146 -4.67 4.43 3.55
C TYR A 146 -4.90 3.64 2.26
N ILE A 147 -4.96 4.34 1.13
CA ILE A 147 -5.15 3.68 -0.16
C ILE A 147 -3.99 2.74 -0.43
N GLY A 148 -2.74 3.20 -0.26
CA GLY A 148 -1.55 2.38 -0.49
C GLY A 148 -1.48 1.13 0.38
N VAL A 149 -1.59 1.29 1.71
CA VAL A 149 -1.56 0.18 2.67
C VAL A 149 -2.68 -0.82 2.39
N SER A 150 -3.90 -0.35 2.10
CA SER A 150 -5.05 -1.24 1.91
C SER A 150 -5.02 -2.09 0.64
N ARG A 151 -4.05 -1.87 -0.27
CA ARG A 151 -3.89 -2.72 -1.46
C ARG A 151 -3.14 -4.02 -1.14
N ALA A 152 -2.42 -4.11 -0.02
CA ALA A 152 -1.62 -5.27 0.38
C ALA A 152 -2.47 -6.37 1.00
N VAL A 153 -2.53 -7.55 0.39
CA VAL A 153 -3.27 -8.69 0.97
C VAL A 153 -2.46 -9.38 2.06
N SER A 154 -1.22 -9.78 1.76
CA SER A 154 -0.44 -10.69 2.62
C SER A 154 0.81 -10.04 3.21
N GLU A 155 1.44 -9.10 2.51
CA GLU A 155 2.67 -8.46 2.93
C GLU A 155 2.66 -6.96 2.60
N LEU A 156 3.14 -6.15 3.54
CA LEU A 156 3.37 -4.72 3.33
C LEU A 156 4.83 -4.41 3.62
N VAL A 157 5.51 -3.83 2.64
CA VAL A 157 6.83 -3.24 2.81
C VAL A 157 6.66 -1.72 2.71
N VAL A 158 7.13 -0.97 3.70
CA VAL A 158 7.09 0.49 3.70
C VAL A 158 8.50 1.02 3.50
N VAL A 159 8.72 1.75 2.41
CA VAL A 159 9.98 2.43 2.09
C VAL A 159 9.72 3.92 2.21
N GLY A 160 10.19 4.55 3.27
CA GLY A 160 9.79 5.92 3.55
C GLY A 160 10.52 6.58 4.70
N SER A 161 10.07 7.79 5.04
CA SER A 161 10.66 8.53 6.16
C SER A 161 10.24 7.92 7.51
N PRO A 162 11.02 8.13 8.59
CA PRO A 162 10.65 7.71 9.94
C PRO A 162 9.28 8.25 10.40
N GLU A 163 8.92 9.47 10.00
CA GLU A 163 7.61 10.07 10.33
C GLU A 163 6.44 9.26 9.73
N VAL A 164 6.66 8.62 8.58
CA VAL A 164 5.66 7.73 7.98
C VAL A 164 5.54 6.44 8.79
N ALA A 165 6.65 5.86 9.24
CA ALA A 165 6.62 4.68 10.12
C ALA A 165 5.90 4.98 11.44
N ASP A 166 6.23 6.09 12.09
CA ASP A 166 5.56 6.58 13.31
C ASP A 166 4.06 6.75 13.08
N ARG A 167 3.67 7.35 11.95
CA ARG A 167 2.27 7.53 11.59
C ARG A 167 1.53 6.20 11.43
N LEU A 168 2.19 5.21 10.86
CA LEU A 168 1.64 3.87 10.63
C LEU A 168 1.71 2.99 11.89
N GLY A 169 2.46 3.39 12.91
CA GLY A 169 2.69 2.63 14.13
C GLY A 169 3.50 1.35 13.86
N ILE A 170 4.55 1.48 13.04
CA ILE A 170 5.50 0.41 12.71
C ILE A 170 6.80 0.69 13.47
N ASP A 171 7.28 -0.29 14.23
CA ASP A 171 8.52 -0.23 15.01
C ASP A 171 9.74 -0.71 14.21
#